data_AF-A4U425-F1
#
_entry.id   AF-A4U425-F1
#
_cell.length_a   1.000
_cell.length_b   1.000
_cell.length_c   1.000
_cell.angle_alpha   90.00
_cell.angle_beta   90.00
_cell.angle_gamma   90.00
#
_symmetry.space_group_name_H-M   'P 1'
#
loop_
_entity.id
_entity.type
_entity.pdbx_description
1 polymer ?
#
loop_
_entity_poly.entity_id
_entity_poly.type
_entity_poly.pdbx_seq_one_letter_code
_entity_poly.pdbx_strand_id
1 'polypeptide(L)'
;MVDGGYKNRFIEAVQAKAGRVVQVVKRPEFSKGFVLLPKRWRVEQSIGALTISRRLKVDYDTLIHVSAAAMLFASITRLMASITMR
;
A
#
# COMPACT_ATOMS: atom_id res chain seq x y z
N MET A 1 1.05 -9.03 -5.05
CA MET A 1 2.52 -8.89 -5.18
C MET A 1 3.01 -8.18 -3.93
N VAL A 2 4.09 -8.66 -3.35
CA VAL A 2 4.74 -8.07 -2.16
C VAL A 2 6.24 -7.93 -2.40
N ASP A 3 6.92 -7.10 -1.63
CA ASP A 3 8.37 -6.97 -1.70
C ASP A 3 9.10 -8.17 -1.07
N GLY A 4 10.42 -8.22 -1.25
CA GLY A 4 11.28 -9.30 -0.77
C GLY A 4 11.42 -9.42 0.76
N GLY A 5 10.89 -8.47 1.54
CA GLY A 5 10.89 -8.53 3.00
C GLY A 5 9.85 -9.51 3.57
N TYR A 6 8.83 -9.86 2.78
CA TYR A 6 7.79 -10.80 3.19
C TYR A 6 8.26 -12.26 3.03
N LYS A 7 8.18 -13.02 4.12
CA LYS A 7 8.64 -14.42 4.20
C LYS A 7 7.50 -15.43 3.99
N ASN A 8 7.84 -16.72 3.88
CA ASN A 8 6.89 -17.83 3.65
C ASN A 8 5.70 -17.82 4.61
N ARG A 9 5.92 -17.53 5.90
CA ARG A 9 4.84 -17.41 6.89
C ARG A 9 3.74 -16.42 6.48
N PHE A 10 4.10 -15.31 5.82
CA PHE A 10 3.11 -14.35 5.31
C PHE A 10 2.33 -14.94 4.14
N ILE A 11 3.02 -15.60 3.20
CA ILE A 11 2.42 -16.23 2.03
C ILE A 11 1.38 -17.28 2.48
N GLU A 12 1.79 -18.16 3.39
CA GLU A 12 0.93 -19.19 3.98
C GLU A 12 -0.29 -18.59 4.69
N ALA A 13 -0.08 -17.54 5.49
CA ALA A 13 -1.18 -16.88 6.20
C ALA A 13 -2.19 -16.24 5.23
N VAL A 14 -1.72 -15.61 4.15
CA VAL A 14 -2.61 -15.02 3.14
C VAL A 14 -3.37 -16.10 2.38
N GLN A 15 -2.72 -17.20 2.02
CA GLN A 15 -3.38 -18.32 1.38
C GLN A 15 -4.45 -18.92 2.30
N ALA A 16 -4.14 -19.16 3.57
CA ALA A 16 -5.06 -19.76 4.54
C ALA A 16 -6.25 -18.85 4.88
N LYS A 17 -6.03 -17.54 5.05
CA LYS A 17 -7.09 -16.60 5.48
C LYS A 17 -7.90 -16.03 4.32
N ALA A 18 -7.29 -15.82 3.17
CA ALA A 18 -7.89 -15.09 2.07
C ALA A 18 -8.00 -15.91 0.77
N GLY A 19 -7.44 -17.12 0.72
CA GLY A 19 -7.43 -17.95 -0.50
C GLY A 19 -6.66 -17.33 -1.66
N ARG A 20 -5.72 -16.41 -1.38
CA ARG A 20 -5.02 -15.61 -2.40
C ARG A 20 -3.58 -16.04 -2.56
N VAL A 21 -3.15 -16.15 -3.82
CA VAL A 21 -1.75 -16.39 -4.18
C VAL A 21 -0.93 -15.11 -4.02
N VAL A 22 0.18 -15.21 -3.29
CA VAL A 22 1.13 -14.11 -3.10
C VAL A 22 2.35 -14.32 -3.97
N GLN A 23 2.59 -13.37 -4.87
CA GLN A 23 3.84 -13.30 -5.63
C GLN A 23 4.83 -12.35 -4.93
N VAL A 24 6.00 -12.86 -4.57
CA VAL A 24 7.10 -12.05 -3.99
C VAL A 24 7.95 -11.51 -5.13
N VAL A 25 8.08 -10.18 -5.20
CA VAL A 25 8.92 -9.48 -6.19
C VAL A 25 10.23 -9.12 -5.50
N LYS A 26 11.27 -9.90 -5.78
CA LYS A 26 12.61 -9.66 -5.24
C LYS A 26 13.40 -8.70 -6.13
N ARG A 27 14.25 -7.91 -5.50
CA ARG A 27 15.28 -7.15 -6.21
C ARG A 27 16.34 -8.12 -6.73
N PRO A 28 16.90 -7.91 -7.94
CA PRO A 28 18.01 -8.72 -8.43
C PRO A 28 19.24 -8.59 -7.52
N GLU A 29 19.86 -9.72 -7.20
CA GLU A 29 20.88 -9.87 -6.13
C GLU A 29 22.14 -9.02 -6.32
N PHE A 30 22.47 -8.66 -7.57
CA PHE A 30 23.65 -7.85 -7.92
C PHE A 30 23.33 -6.48 -8.51
N SER A 31 22.09 -6.02 -8.37
CA SER A 31 21.69 -4.73 -8.93
C SER A 31 22.25 -3.56 -8.12
N LYS A 32 23.05 -2.69 -8.74
CA LYS A 32 23.51 -1.41 -8.17
C LYS A 32 22.56 -0.27 -8.53
N GLY A 33 22.40 0.71 -7.66
CA GLY A 33 21.55 1.89 -7.92
C GLY A 33 20.05 1.63 -7.75
N PHE A 34 19.21 2.42 -8.43
CA PHE A 34 17.76 2.27 -8.41
C PHE A 34 17.30 1.20 -9.41
N VAL A 35 16.39 0.31 -8.99
CA VAL A 35 15.78 -0.70 -9.86
C VAL A 35 14.27 -0.54 -9.81
N LEU A 36 13.66 -0.36 -10.98
CA LEU A 36 12.22 -0.35 -11.12
C LEU A 36 11.66 -1.76 -10.90
N LEU A 37 10.99 -1.98 -9.76
CA LEU A 37 10.30 -3.24 -9.50
C LEU A 37 8.90 -3.21 -10.14
N PRO A 38 8.45 -4.30 -10.80
CA PRO A 38 7.13 -4.39 -11.38
C PRO A 38 6.02 -4.03 -10.37
N LYS A 39 5.10 -3.15 -10.79
CA LYS A 39 3.91 -2.70 -10.02
C LYS A 39 4.19 -1.95 -8.70
N ARG A 40 5.45 -1.69 -8.34
CA ARG A 40 5.82 -0.94 -7.12
C ARG A 40 5.26 0.49 -7.11
N TRP A 41 5.30 1.16 -8.26
CA TRP A 41 4.80 2.53 -8.41
C TRP A 41 3.33 2.69 -8.03
N ARG A 42 2.48 1.67 -8.25
CA ARG A 42 1.04 1.74 -7.87
C ARG A 42 0.85 1.77 -6.36
N VAL A 43 1.67 0.99 -5.64
CA VAL A 43 1.64 0.97 -4.17
C VAL A 43 2.13 2.30 -3.62
N GLU A 44 3.26 2.78 -4.13
CA GLU A 44 3.83 4.07 -3.73
C GLU A 44 2.91 5.24 -4.08
N GLN A 45 2.24 5.23 -5.23
CA GLN A 45 1.24 6.24 -5.59
C GLN A 45 0.03 6.20 -4.65
N SER A 46 -0.43 5.00 -4.28
CA SER A 46 -1.53 4.86 -3.32
C SER A 46 -1.16 5.45 -1.96
N ILE A 47 0.04 5.15 -1.46
CA ILE A 47 0.57 5.72 -0.22
C ILE A 47 0.77 7.23 -0.35
N GLY A 48 1.34 7.70 -1.46
CA GLY A 48 1.56 9.11 -1.75
C GLY A 48 0.25 9.90 -1.78
N ALA A 49 -0.82 9.34 -2.34
CA ALA A 49 -2.14 9.93 -2.29
C ALA A 49 -2.63 10.07 -0.84
N LEU A 50 -2.42 9.07 0.02
CA LEU A 50 -2.78 9.15 1.44
C LEU A 50 -1.99 10.25 2.17
N THR A 51 -0.73 10.50 1.80
CA THR A 51 0.10 11.57 2.40
C THR A 51 -0.47 12.98 2.19
N ILE A 52 -1.26 13.21 1.13
CA ILE A 52 -1.96 14.49 0.91
C ILE A 52 -2.92 14.79 2.07
N SER A 53 -3.50 13.74 2.67
CA SER A 53 -4.26 13.84 3.90
C SER A 53 -3.31 13.65 5.09
N ARG A 54 -2.72 14.75 5.58
CA ARG A 54 -1.65 14.76 6.61
C ARG A 54 -1.88 13.82 7.81
N ARG A 55 -3.14 13.64 8.23
CA ARG A 55 -3.54 12.73 9.31
C ARG A 55 -3.12 11.27 9.09
N LEU A 56 -3.01 10.84 7.83
CA LEU A 56 -2.63 9.47 7.45
C LEU A 56 -1.12 9.23 7.47
N LYS A 57 -0.30 10.28 7.65
CA LYS A 57 1.16 10.16 7.63
C LYS A 57 1.73 9.54 8.92
N VAL A 58 0.99 9.56 10.02
CA VAL A 58 1.51 9.23 11.37
C VAL A 58 0.66 8.21 12.14
N ASP A 59 -0.66 8.17 11.93
CA ASP A 59 -1.57 7.44 12.83
C ASP A 59 -1.74 5.92 12.53
N TYR A 60 -1.13 5.38 11.46
CA TYR A 60 -1.35 3.98 11.09
C TYR A 60 -0.70 2.97 12.04
N ASP A 61 0.30 3.39 12.81
CA ASP A 61 1.03 2.52 13.74
C ASP A 61 0.43 2.47 15.15
N THR A 62 -0.42 3.44 15.52
CA THR A 62 -0.93 3.59 16.90
C THR A 62 -2.38 3.17 17.05
N LEU A 63 -3.27 3.60 16.14
CA LEU A 63 -4.72 3.35 16.22
C LEU A 63 -5.27 2.97 14.86
N ILE A 64 -5.18 1.68 14.53
CA ILE A 64 -5.59 1.12 13.22
C ILE A 64 -7.03 1.51 12.85
N HIS A 65 -7.96 1.51 13.81
CA HIS A 65 -9.37 1.86 13.55
C HIS A 65 -9.55 3.35 13.20
N VAL A 66 -8.82 4.25 13.85
CA VAL A 66 -8.83 5.68 13.53
C VAL A 66 -8.20 5.92 12.16
N SER A 67 -7.08 5.25 11.88
CA SER A 67 -6.42 5.33 10.57
C SER A 67 -7.34 4.85 9.44
N ALA A 68 -8.04 3.72 9.64
CA ALA A 68 -9.01 3.21 8.67
C ALA A 68 -10.14 4.21 8.38
N ALA A 69 -10.70 4.84 9.42
CA ALA A 69 -11.73 5.87 9.26
C ALA A 69 -11.18 7.11 8.51
N ALA A 70 -9.97 7.57 8.86
CA ALA A 70 -9.33 8.69 8.17
C ALA A 70 -9.02 8.36 6.69
N MET A 71 -8.65 7.11 6.37
CA MET A 71 -8.42 6.66 4.99
C MET A 71 -9.72 6.71 4.18
N LEU A 72 -10.83 6.28 4.80
CA LEU A 72 -12.15 6.35 4.18
C LEU A 72 -12.54 7.80 3.87
N PHE A 73 -12.46 8.71 4.84
CA PHE A 73 -12.75 10.13 4.61
C PHE A 73 -11.87 10.73 3.51
N ALA A 74 -10.55 10.46 3.53
CA ALA A 74 -9.64 10.93 2.50
C ALA A 74 -10.02 10.44 1.10
N SER A 75 -10.44 9.16 0.99
CA SER A 75 -10.89 8.58 -0.28
C SER A 75 -12.19 9.23 -0.79
N ILE A 76 -13.16 9.48 0.11
CA ILE A 76 -14.42 10.15 -0.23
C ILE A 76 -14.15 11.57 -0.69
N THR A 77 -13.33 12.34 0.03
CA THR A 77 -13.00 13.73 -0.35
C THR A 77 -12.36 13.79 -1.73
N ARG A 78 -11.46 12.86 -2.06
CA ARG A 78 -10.86 12.79 -3.40
C ARG A 78 -11.87 12.42 -4.48
N LEU A 79 -12.75 11.47 -4.19
CA LEU A 79 -13.83 11.09 -5.13
C LEU A 79 -14.75 12.29 -5.39
N MET A 80 -15.19 12.98 -4.34
CA MET A 80 -16.00 14.19 -4.45
C MET A 80 -15.29 15.27 -5.27
N ALA A 81 -14.02 15.56 -4.98
CA ALA A 81 -13.24 16.52 -5.76
C ALA A 81 -13.15 16.13 -7.26
N SER A 82 -12.98 14.84 -7.57
CA SER A 82 -12.90 14.36 -8.96
C SER A 82 -14.21 14.50 -9.75
N ILE A 83 -15.35 14.53 -9.06
CA ILE A 83 -16.68 14.66 -9.68
C ILE A 83 -17.11 16.12 -9.73
N THR A 84 -16.84 16.89 -8.67
CA THR A 84 -17.26 18.30 -8.55
C THR A 84 -16.35 19.27 -9.30
N MET A 85 -15.06 18.98 -9.46
CA MET A 85 -14.11 19.86 -10.17
C MET A 85 -13.98 19.52 -11.66
N ARG A 86 -15.04 18.99 -12.27
CA ARG A 86 -15.10 18.61 -13.67
C ARG A 86 -15.95 19.60 -14.48
#